data_AF-A0A8D2LPH7-F1
#
_entry.id   AF-A0A8D2LPH7-F1
#
_cell.length_a   1.000
_cell.length_b   1.000
_cell.length_c   1.000
_cell.angle_alpha   90.00
_cell.angle_beta   90.00
_cell.angle_gamma   90.00
#
_symmetry.space_group_name_H-M   'P 1'
#
loop_
_entity.id
_entity.type
_entity.pdbx_description
1 polymer ?
#
loop_
_entity_poly.entity_id
_entity_poly.type
_entity_poly.pdbx_seq_one_letter_code
_entity_poly.pdbx_strand_id
1 'polypeptide(L)'
;MSGQEQLLFSSREQPLYPPVLLSAPTPYAYCICAPSAVCEMCGIVGTKDAFFSKTKRFCSVSCSRSYSSNSKKASILARLQGKPPTKKAKVLHKAAWSAKIGAFLHTQGTGQLADGTLTGQDALIVGFDWGTYLQDHGCKAVPVSCFKQVPLYEQWEDVIKGMKVEVLNSDAVLPSRVYWIASVVKIAGYKALLRYEGFESDSSHDFWVNLGTVDVHPIGWCAINSKILVPPQTIHSKYTNWRGFLMKKLVGARTIPVDFHIKMIENMKYPFRQGMRVEVVDKSCVSRTRMAVVDTVIGGRLRLLYEDGDSDDDFWCHMWSPLIHPVGWSRRVGHNMKKTEKCNDMANHPTFRKIYCDAVPYLFKKVRAVYPEGGWFEEGMKLEAIDPLNLGNICVATIQKILLDGYLMIGIDGTASEDGSDWFCYHASLHSIFPAGFCKNNSIELTPPKGYDAKTFSWATYLEKTKAKAAPTRLFNMDCPNHGFKVGAKLEAVDLMEPRLICVATVKRVVHRLLRIHFDGWDSEYDQWVDCESPDIYPVGWCELIGYQLQPPVVPESWASQCPVCISVYFSFLFKFRQCLQTSFCG
;
A
#
# COMPACT_ATOMS: atom_id res chain seq x y z
N MET A 1 -39.06 -16.43 47.68
CA MET A 1 -38.44 -17.00 48.88
C MET A 1 -37.57 -18.17 48.45
N SER A 2 -36.31 -18.13 48.87
CA SER A 2 -35.22 -19.08 48.62
C SER A 2 -35.34 -20.39 49.41
N GLY A 3 -34.65 -21.44 48.97
CA GLY A 3 -34.25 -22.63 49.76
C GLY A 3 -34.42 -23.92 48.94
N GLN A 4 -33.34 -24.50 48.37
CA GLN A 4 -32.46 -25.55 48.94
C GLN A 4 -33.19 -26.93 49.03
N GLU A 5 -32.63 -28.11 48.75
CA GLU A 5 -31.37 -28.65 48.22
C GLU A 5 -31.53 -30.19 48.17
N GLN A 6 -31.13 -30.82 47.06
CA GLN A 6 -30.32 -32.05 46.96
C GLN A 6 -30.76 -33.45 47.49
N LEU A 7 -30.10 -34.44 46.84
CA LEU A 7 -29.74 -35.82 47.23
C LEU A 7 -30.67 -36.92 46.67
N LEU A 8 -30.23 -38.10 46.20
CA LEU A 8 -28.96 -38.77 45.84
C LEU A 8 -29.36 -40.18 45.28
N PHE A 9 -28.61 -40.69 44.30
CA PHE A 9 -28.19 -42.11 44.09
C PHE A 9 -29.19 -43.27 43.87
N SER A 10 -28.91 -44.07 42.82
CA SER A 10 -28.39 -45.47 42.89
C SER A 10 -28.89 -46.29 41.69
N SER A 11 -28.10 -46.49 40.61
CA SER A 11 -27.22 -47.66 40.30
C SER A 11 -27.85 -49.06 40.20
N ARG A 12 -27.76 -49.66 39.00
CA ARG A 12 -27.51 -51.09 38.67
C ARG A 12 -27.22 -51.21 37.15
N GLU A 13 -25.95 -51.37 36.74
CA GLU A 13 -25.26 -52.63 36.34
C GLU A 13 -25.81 -53.24 35.03
N GLN A 14 -25.18 -52.96 33.86
CA GLN A 14 -24.14 -53.74 33.10
C GLN A 14 -24.69 -54.97 32.33
N PRO A 15 -24.01 -55.52 31.29
CA PRO A 15 -23.28 -54.94 30.15
C PRO A 15 -23.59 -55.69 28.80
N LEU A 16 -23.03 -55.23 27.66
CA LEU A 16 -22.46 -56.00 26.51
C LEU A 16 -22.46 -55.15 25.22
N TYR A 17 -21.27 -54.95 24.64
CA TYR A 17 -21.01 -54.24 23.36
C TYR A 17 -21.50 -55.02 22.12
N PRO A 18 -21.52 -54.46 20.88
CA PRO A 18 -21.38 -53.05 20.43
C PRO A 18 -22.54 -52.60 19.49
N PRO A 19 -22.68 -51.29 19.16
CA PRO A 19 -22.36 -50.93 17.77
C PRO A 19 -21.80 -49.50 17.58
N VAL A 20 -20.98 -49.39 16.53
CA VAL A 20 -20.78 -48.25 15.61
C VAL A 20 -21.45 -46.94 16.03
N LEU A 21 -20.66 -46.00 16.56
CA LEU A 21 -21.06 -44.61 16.72
C LEU A 21 -20.45 -43.76 15.59
N LEU A 22 -21.33 -43.34 14.67
CA LEU A 22 -21.19 -42.09 13.94
C LEU A 22 -20.93 -40.96 14.94
N SER A 23 -19.70 -40.46 14.99
CA SER A 23 -19.41 -39.18 15.66
C SER A 23 -19.55 -38.05 14.65
N ALA A 24 -20.38 -37.08 15.02
CA ALA A 24 -20.58 -35.82 14.32
C ALA A 24 -19.24 -35.09 14.08
N PRO A 25 -19.09 -34.35 12.96
CA PRO A 25 -17.87 -33.61 12.69
C PRO A 25 -17.76 -32.39 13.61
N THR A 26 -16.69 -32.36 14.41
CA THR A 26 -16.28 -31.19 15.20
C THR A 26 -15.75 -30.07 14.28
N PRO A 27 -16.16 -28.80 14.47
CA PRO A 27 -15.76 -27.70 13.59
C PRO A 27 -14.50 -27.00 14.10
N TYR A 28 -13.34 -27.66 14.10
CA TYR A 28 -12.04 -27.00 14.27
C TYR A 28 -10.94 -27.80 13.57
N ALA A 29 -10.89 -27.74 12.23
CA ALA A 29 -9.68 -28.07 11.51
C ALA A 29 -8.68 -26.92 11.71
N TYR A 30 -7.81 -27.07 12.69
CA TYR A 30 -6.67 -26.18 12.88
C TYR A 30 -5.84 -26.14 11.59
N CYS A 31 -5.68 -24.95 11.00
CA CYS A 31 -4.57 -24.67 10.10
C CYS A 31 -3.28 -25.15 10.78
N ILE A 32 -2.57 -26.11 10.17
CA ILE A 32 -1.19 -26.41 10.54
C ILE A 32 -0.34 -25.24 10.02
N CYS A 33 -0.41 -24.09 10.70
CA CYS A 33 0.55 -23.01 10.51
C CYS A 33 1.89 -23.50 11.07
N ALA A 34 2.93 -23.52 10.24
CA ALA A 34 4.29 -23.72 10.72
C ALA A 34 4.55 -22.76 11.90
N PRO A 35 5.15 -23.23 13.01
CA PRO A 35 5.34 -22.39 14.19
C PRO A 35 6.15 -21.14 13.81
N SER A 36 5.73 -19.96 14.25
CA SER A 36 6.46 -18.71 14.01
C SER A 36 7.51 -18.47 15.11
N ALA A 37 8.61 -17.81 14.78
CA ALA A 37 9.62 -17.36 15.74
C ALA A 37 9.90 -15.86 15.59
N VAL A 38 10.20 -15.18 16.70
CA VAL A 38 10.58 -13.75 16.73
C VAL A 38 12.07 -13.64 17.06
N CYS A 39 12.82 -12.91 16.26
CA CYS A 39 14.25 -12.77 16.48
C CYS A 39 14.49 -11.83 17.66
N GLU A 40 15.22 -12.32 18.67
CA GLU A 40 15.50 -11.54 19.87
C GLU A 40 16.41 -10.32 19.67
N MET A 41 16.98 -10.15 18.47
CA MET A 41 17.79 -8.98 18.13
C MET A 41 17.08 -7.92 17.32
N CYS A 42 16.56 -8.32 16.16
CA CYS A 42 15.96 -7.37 15.22
C CYS A 42 14.43 -7.35 15.31
N GLY A 43 13.81 -8.20 16.13
CA GLY A 43 12.37 -8.30 16.28
C GLY A 43 11.64 -8.89 15.08
N ILE A 44 12.38 -9.39 14.08
CA ILE A 44 11.77 -9.95 12.87
C ILE A 44 11.01 -11.23 13.19
N VAL A 45 9.88 -11.43 12.50
CA VAL A 45 9.10 -12.65 12.64
C VAL A 45 9.12 -13.42 11.33
N GLY A 46 9.32 -14.72 11.43
CA GLY A 46 9.33 -15.63 10.29
C GLY A 46 8.98 -17.05 10.72
N THR A 47 9.04 -17.98 9.77
CA THR A 47 8.84 -19.42 10.04
C THR A 47 9.97 -19.94 10.94
N LYS A 48 9.63 -20.64 12.02
CA LYS A 48 10.60 -21.13 13.03
C LYS A 48 11.65 -22.04 12.43
N ASP A 49 11.32 -22.79 11.39
CA ASP A 49 12.27 -23.69 10.73
C ASP A 49 13.35 -22.94 9.97
N ALA A 50 13.04 -21.75 9.44
CA ALA A 50 14.01 -20.87 8.78
C ALA A 50 14.94 -20.14 9.76
N PHE A 51 14.65 -20.14 11.06
CA PHE A 51 15.47 -19.41 12.02
C PHE A 51 16.83 -20.09 12.28
N PHE A 52 17.85 -19.26 12.50
CA PHE A 52 19.20 -19.63 12.87
C PHE A 52 19.31 -20.00 14.36
N SER A 53 20.33 -20.81 14.71
CA SER A 53 20.64 -21.43 16.02
C SER A 53 19.86 -22.70 16.36
N LYS A 54 20.44 -23.56 17.22
CA LYS A 54 19.80 -24.80 17.70
C LYS A 54 18.45 -24.57 18.40
N THR A 55 18.25 -23.40 18.99
CA THR A 55 17.02 -22.99 19.69
C THR A 55 16.11 -22.10 18.85
N LYS A 56 16.46 -21.84 17.57
CA LYS A 56 15.66 -21.04 16.63
C LYS A 56 15.32 -19.62 17.13
N ARG A 57 16.24 -18.99 17.86
CA ARG A 57 16.06 -17.66 18.50
C ARG A 57 16.44 -16.45 17.64
N PHE A 58 17.17 -16.66 16.55
CA PHE A 58 17.72 -15.58 15.73
C PHE A 58 17.41 -15.81 14.26
N CYS A 59 17.10 -14.77 13.48
CA CYS A 59 16.87 -14.96 12.05
C CYS A 59 18.15 -15.27 11.27
N SER A 60 19.32 -14.83 11.75
CA SER A 60 20.59 -15.01 11.04
C SER A 60 21.79 -15.15 11.98
N VAL A 61 22.92 -15.62 11.42
CA VAL A 61 24.23 -15.66 12.09
C VAL A 61 24.62 -14.27 12.60
N SER A 62 24.41 -13.24 11.79
CA SER A 62 24.71 -11.84 12.14
C SER A 62 23.90 -11.37 13.34
N CYS A 63 22.59 -11.68 13.40
CA CYS A 63 21.78 -11.37 14.57
C CYS A 63 22.27 -12.11 15.83
N SER A 64 22.57 -13.41 15.73
CA SER A 64 23.12 -14.17 16.88
C SER A 64 24.43 -13.57 17.41
N ARG A 65 25.35 -13.19 16.51
CA ARG A 65 26.62 -12.53 16.86
C ARG A 65 26.40 -11.16 17.51
N SER A 66 25.52 -10.34 16.93
CA SER A 66 25.18 -9.03 17.48
C SER A 66 24.51 -9.11 18.86
N TYR A 67 23.65 -10.13 19.09
CA TYR A 67 23.06 -10.39 20.42
C TYR A 67 24.14 -10.67 21.46
N SER A 68 25.07 -11.56 21.11
CA SER A 68 26.17 -11.95 21.97
C SER A 68 27.07 -10.75 22.31
N SER A 69 27.36 -9.89 21.32
CA SER A 69 28.16 -8.67 21.50
C SER A 69 27.44 -7.61 22.34
N ASN A 70 26.14 -7.38 22.12
CA ASN A 70 25.35 -6.43 22.91
C ASN A 70 25.16 -6.92 24.35
N SER A 71 24.95 -8.22 24.56
CA SER A 71 24.89 -8.83 25.89
C SER A 71 26.22 -8.67 26.63
N LYS A 72 27.37 -8.77 25.95
CA LYS A 72 28.69 -8.49 26.54
C LYS A 72 28.85 -7.02 26.93
N LYS A 73 28.50 -6.08 26.05
CA LYS A 73 28.52 -4.64 26.35
C LYS A 73 27.61 -4.28 27.53
N ALA A 74 26.38 -4.80 27.56
CA ALA A 74 25.45 -4.59 28.65
C ALA A 74 25.95 -5.17 29.98
N SER A 75 26.60 -6.34 29.95
CA SER A 75 27.22 -6.96 31.13
C SER A 75 28.42 -6.16 31.65
N ILE A 76 29.26 -5.63 30.76
CA ILE A 76 30.39 -4.75 31.12
C ILE A 76 29.88 -3.43 31.73
N LEU A 77 28.87 -2.80 31.11
CA LEU A 77 28.22 -1.59 31.65
C LEU A 77 27.57 -1.83 33.02
N ALA A 78 26.93 -2.97 33.23
CA ALA A 78 26.34 -3.32 34.52
C ALA A 78 27.40 -3.51 35.62
N ARG A 79 28.56 -4.10 35.28
CA ARG A 79 29.71 -4.23 36.19
C ARG A 79 30.33 -2.88 36.53
N LEU A 80 30.49 -1.98 35.55
CA LEU A 80 30.98 -0.62 35.78
C LEU A 80 30.04 0.23 36.65
N GLN A 81 28.74 -0.11 36.68
CA GLN A 81 27.72 0.54 37.51
C GLN A 81 27.46 -0.18 38.85
N GLY A 82 28.26 -1.19 39.21
CA GLY A 82 28.14 -1.91 40.48
C GLY A 82 26.89 -2.78 40.64
N LYS A 83 26.18 -3.10 39.55
CA LYS A 83 24.94 -3.91 39.59
C LYS A 83 25.24 -5.38 39.30
N PRO A 84 24.63 -6.34 40.03
CA PRO A 84 24.84 -7.77 39.79
C PRO A 84 24.30 -8.19 38.40
N PRO A 85 24.97 -9.12 37.70
CA PRO A 85 24.56 -9.53 36.36
C PRO A 85 23.27 -10.37 36.39
N THR A 86 22.17 -9.83 35.84
CA THR A 86 20.91 -10.56 35.67
C THR A 86 20.92 -11.40 34.39
N LYS A 87 20.36 -12.63 34.43
CA LYS A 87 20.26 -13.57 33.29
C LYS A 87 19.41 -13.09 32.09
N LYS A 88 18.74 -11.93 32.19
CA LYS A 88 18.01 -11.29 31.08
C LYS A 88 18.52 -9.87 30.89
N ALA A 89 19.46 -9.67 29.97
CA ALA A 89 19.89 -8.33 29.59
C ALA A 89 18.71 -7.62 28.88
N LYS A 90 18.03 -6.70 29.56
CA LYS A 90 17.10 -5.78 28.90
C LYS A 90 17.94 -4.76 28.12
N VAL A 91 17.76 -4.72 26.81
CA VAL A 91 18.37 -3.71 25.93
C VAL A 91 17.91 -2.34 26.42
N LEU A 92 18.87 -1.47 26.74
CA LEU A 92 18.64 -0.07 27.11
C LEU A 92 17.99 0.66 25.94
N HIS A 93 16.67 0.86 26.00
CA HIS A 93 15.97 1.83 25.16
C HIS A 93 16.37 3.23 25.62
N LYS A 94 17.44 3.80 25.03
CA LYS A 94 17.88 5.16 25.35
C LYS A 94 16.97 6.16 24.63
N ALA A 95 16.36 7.01 25.45
CA ALA A 95 15.61 8.21 25.07
C ALA A 95 16.51 9.16 24.27
N ALA A 96 16.12 9.38 23.02
CA ALA A 96 16.42 10.52 22.16
C ALA A 96 15.46 10.40 20.96
N TRP A 97 14.16 10.37 21.25
CA TRP A 97 13.14 10.05 20.26
C TRP A 97 13.00 11.18 19.23
N SER A 98 13.05 12.45 19.64
CA SER A 98 12.91 13.61 18.74
C SER A 98 14.06 13.76 17.72
N ALA A 99 15.31 13.49 18.11
CA ALA A 99 16.45 13.48 17.17
C ALA A 99 16.41 12.26 16.23
N LYS A 100 15.86 11.13 16.70
CA LYS A 100 15.59 9.94 15.88
C LYS A 100 14.42 10.13 14.91
N ILE A 101 13.43 10.96 15.24
CA ILE A 101 12.32 11.32 14.35
C ILE A 101 12.86 12.08 13.13
N GLY A 102 13.64 13.14 13.39
CA GLY A 102 14.31 13.90 12.33
C GLY A 102 15.22 12.99 11.50
N ALA A 103 16.07 12.19 12.15
CA ALA A 103 16.91 11.24 11.44
C ALA A 103 16.11 10.20 10.64
N PHE A 104 15.06 9.59 11.17
CA PHE A 104 14.24 8.58 10.47
C PHE A 104 13.57 9.16 9.21
N LEU A 105 12.99 10.35 9.29
CA LEU A 105 12.39 11.04 8.15
C LEU A 105 13.44 11.51 7.14
N HIS A 106 14.64 11.91 7.58
CA HIS A 106 15.77 12.18 6.68
C HIS A 106 16.41 10.91 6.09
N THR A 107 16.41 9.76 6.79
CA THR A 107 17.06 8.52 6.33
C THR A 107 16.22 7.79 5.27
N GLN A 108 14.89 7.93 5.30
CA GLN A 108 14.00 7.46 4.22
C GLN A 108 14.23 8.23 2.90
N GLY A 109 14.88 9.40 2.97
CA GLY A 109 15.29 10.21 1.82
C GLY A 109 16.76 10.02 1.39
N THR A 110 17.46 8.97 1.79
CA THR A 110 18.82 8.71 1.29
C THR A 110 18.98 7.23 0.97
N GLY A 111 18.55 6.83 -0.22
CA GLY A 111 18.85 5.53 -0.79
C GLY A 111 19.07 5.65 -2.29
N GLN A 112 20.32 5.87 -2.72
CA GLN A 112 20.64 5.63 -4.13
C GLN A 112 20.31 4.16 -4.45
N LEU A 113 19.34 3.96 -5.35
CA LEU A 113 19.16 2.68 -6.02
C LEU A 113 20.41 2.42 -6.87
N ALA A 114 20.80 1.16 -7.00
CA ALA A 114 21.96 0.76 -7.81
C ALA A 114 21.80 1.11 -9.32
N ASP A 115 20.61 1.54 -9.74
CA ASP A 115 20.27 1.95 -11.11
C ASP A 115 20.41 3.47 -11.38
N GLY A 116 20.87 4.26 -10.40
CA GLY A 116 21.07 5.70 -10.56
C GLY A 116 19.81 6.58 -10.37
N THR A 117 18.68 6.01 -9.95
CA THR A 117 17.49 6.80 -9.59
C THR A 117 17.75 7.62 -8.33
N LEU A 118 17.61 8.95 -8.45
CA LEU A 118 17.74 9.89 -7.34
C LEU A 118 16.58 9.69 -6.36
N THR A 119 16.88 9.34 -5.11
CA THR A 119 15.93 9.43 -4.00
C THR A 119 16.45 10.44 -2.99
N GLY A 120 15.54 11.24 -2.41
CA GLY A 120 15.88 12.22 -1.40
C GLY A 120 15.71 13.69 -1.78
N GLN A 121 16.34 14.55 -0.98
CA GLN A 121 16.31 16.01 -1.14
C GLN A 121 16.90 16.49 -2.47
N ASP A 122 17.73 15.69 -3.15
CA ASP A 122 18.29 16.03 -4.46
C ASP A 122 17.29 15.86 -5.63
N ALA A 123 16.13 15.23 -5.40
CA ALA A 123 15.02 15.20 -6.36
C ALA A 123 14.16 16.48 -6.33
N LEU A 124 14.36 17.38 -5.35
CA LEU A 124 13.52 18.57 -5.14
C LEU A 124 13.82 19.74 -6.09
N ILE A 125 14.88 19.70 -6.89
CA ILE A 125 15.38 20.92 -7.54
C ILE A 125 14.73 21.21 -8.91
N VAL A 126 14.01 20.27 -9.54
CA VAL A 126 13.20 20.52 -10.77
C VAL A 126 12.00 19.53 -10.87
N GLY A 127 11.23 19.38 -9.80
CA GLY A 127 10.11 18.42 -9.73
C GLY A 127 8.73 19.06 -9.91
N PHE A 128 7.72 18.25 -10.26
CA PHE A 128 6.31 18.64 -10.26
C PHE A 128 5.84 19.15 -8.89
N ASP A 129 5.20 20.32 -8.84
CA ASP A 129 4.61 20.88 -7.63
C ASP A 129 3.08 20.82 -7.63
N TRP A 130 2.53 20.01 -6.73
CA TRP A 130 1.09 19.91 -6.50
C TRP A 130 0.46 21.25 -6.10
N GLY A 131 1.16 22.09 -5.35
CA GLY A 131 0.60 23.34 -4.83
C GLY A 131 0.18 24.28 -5.96
N THR A 132 1.13 24.55 -6.84
CA THR A 132 0.95 25.33 -8.07
C THR A 132 -0.08 24.67 -8.98
N TYR A 133 0.07 23.37 -9.26
CA TYR A 133 -0.85 22.65 -10.14
C TYR A 133 -2.32 22.72 -9.68
N LEU A 134 -2.59 22.53 -8.38
CA LEU A 134 -3.93 22.60 -7.82
C LEU A 134 -4.51 24.03 -7.81
N GLN A 135 -3.65 25.05 -7.67
CA GLN A 135 -4.06 26.44 -7.66
C GLN A 135 -4.43 26.91 -9.06
N ASP A 136 -3.54 26.68 -10.04
CA ASP A 136 -3.71 27.13 -11.43
C ASP A 136 -4.93 26.50 -12.10
N HIS A 137 -5.19 25.23 -11.80
CA HIS A 137 -6.29 24.48 -12.42
C HIS A 137 -7.57 24.46 -11.57
N GLY A 138 -7.60 25.17 -10.42
CA GLY A 138 -8.77 25.19 -9.53
C GLY A 138 -9.20 23.80 -9.03
N CYS A 139 -8.27 22.84 -9.01
CA CYS A 139 -8.57 21.44 -8.75
C CYS A 139 -8.75 21.15 -7.26
N LYS A 140 -9.47 20.06 -6.96
CA LYS A 140 -9.63 19.51 -5.61
C LYS A 140 -8.90 18.18 -5.51
N ALA A 141 -8.18 17.96 -4.42
CA ALA A 141 -7.59 16.66 -4.15
C ALA A 141 -8.57 15.75 -3.39
N VAL A 142 -8.42 14.44 -3.55
CA VAL A 142 -9.08 13.45 -2.71
C VAL A 142 -8.49 13.53 -1.29
N PRO A 143 -9.32 13.57 -0.22
CA PRO A 143 -8.82 13.65 1.15
C PRO A 143 -8.16 12.33 1.58
N VAL A 144 -7.22 12.39 2.53
CA VAL A 144 -6.51 11.22 3.08
C VAL A 144 -7.48 10.18 3.66
N SER A 145 -8.61 10.63 4.22
CA SER A 145 -9.67 9.76 4.76
C SER A 145 -10.31 8.82 3.74
N CYS A 146 -10.05 8.97 2.44
CA CYS A 146 -10.50 8.03 1.41
C CYS A 146 -9.56 6.81 1.27
N PHE A 147 -8.36 6.83 1.87
CA PHE A 147 -7.31 5.84 1.64
C PHE A 147 -6.97 5.11 2.94
N LYS A 148 -7.43 3.87 3.11
CA LYS A 148 -7.27 3.11 4.37
C LYS A 148 -5.84 2.63 4.64
N GLN A 149 -5.04 2.53 3.58
CA GLN A 149 -3.69 1.97 3.59
C GLN A 149 -2.60 2.98 3.96
N VAL A 150 -2.91 4.27 3.99
CA VAL A 150 -1.89 5.31 4.12
C VAL A 150 -1.69 5.75 5.57
N PRO A 151 -0.50 6.28 5.92
CA PRO A 151 -0.24 6.81 7.26
C PRO A 151 -1.27 7.86 7.69
N LEU A 152 -1.58 7.92 8.98
CA LEU A 152 -2.52 8.90 9.56
C LEU A 152 -3.98 8.81 9.10
N TYR A 153 -4.37 7.77 8.33
CA TYR A 153 -5.76 7.56 7.93
C TYR A 153 -6.76 7.69 9.10
N GLU A 154 -6.49 7.01 10.23
CA GLU A 154 -7.39 7.00 11.40
C GLU A 154 -7.43 8.33 12.15
N GLN A 155 -6.42 9.18 12.00
CA GLN A 155 -6.27 10.44 12.74
C GLN A 155 -6.54 11.67 11.87
N TRP A 156 -6.90 11.46 10.60
CA TRP A 156 -7.03 12.57 9.66
C TRP A 156 -8.26 13.45 9.93
N GLU A 157 -9.25 12.97 10.68
CA GLU A 157 -10.43 13.76 11.06
C GLU A 157 -10.09 14.99 11.92
N ASP A 158 -8.96 14.95 12.64
CA ASP A 158 -8.48 16.07 13.44
C ASP A 158 -7.85 17.20 12.59
N VAL A 159 -7.52 16.91 11.32
CA VAL A 159 -6.91 17.86 10.39
C VAL A 159 -8.00 18.67 9.69
N ILE A 160 -8.20 19.91 10.13
CA ILE A 160 -9.30 20.76 9.65
C ILE A 160 -8.83 22.13 9.16
N LYS A 161 -9.64 22.74 8.28
CA LYS A 161 -9.47 24.14 7.88
C LYS A 161 -9.53 25.05 9.12
N GLY A 162 -8.65 26.04 9.18
CA GLY A 162 -8.54 27.01 10.27
C GLY A 162 -7.70 26.54 11.46
N MET A 163 -7.20 25.30 11.45
CA MET A 163 -6.25 24.86 12.48
C MET A 163 -4.98 25.71 12.44
N LYS A 164 -4.40 25.97 13.62
CA LYS A 164 -3.18 26.75 13.79
C LYS A 164 -1.99 25.84 14.01
N VAL A 165 -0.86 26.14 13.39
CA VAL A 165 0.39 25.39 13.50
C VAL A 165 1.57 26.33 13.64
N GLU A 166 2.64 25.87 14.29
CA GLU A 166 3.95 26.52 14.28
C GLU A 166 4.77 25.94 13.14
N VAL A 167 5.27 26.81 12.26
CA VAL A 167 6.02 26.43 11.05
C VAL A 167 7.23 27.31 10.87
N LEU A 168 8.22 26.83 10.12
CA LEU A 168 9.42 27.60 9.81
C LEU A 168 9.05 28.91 9.11
N ASN A 169 9.58 30.04 9.60
CA ASN A 169 9.38 31.33 8.98
C ASN A 169 10.41 31.55 7.86
N SER A 170 9.93 31.43 6.62
CA SER A 170 10.72 31.65 5.39
C SER A 170 10.94 33.13 5.06
N ASP A 171 10.14 34.04 5.63
CA ASP A 171 10.23 35.49 5.44
C ASP A 171 10.91 36.15 6.66
N ALA A 172 11.96 35.50 7.19
CA ALA A 172 12.77 36.03 8.28
C ALA A 172 14.14 36.47 7.77
N VAL A 173 14.63 37.61 8.27
CA VAL A 173 15.96 38.15 7.95
C VAL A 173 17.07 37.52 8.81
N LEU A 174 16.72 36.62 9.73
CA LEU A 174 17.66 36.01 10.67
C LEU A 174 18.34 34.78 10.05
N PRO A 175 19.65 34.58 10.27
CA PRO A 175 20.37 33.41 9.76
C PRO A 175 20.02 32.11 10.50
N SER A 176 19.34 32.21 11.65
CA SER A 176 18.90 31.06 12.44
C SER A 176 17.49 30.63 12.05
N ARG A 177 17.20 29.31 12.11
CA ARG A 177 15.84 28.79 11.94
C ARG A 177 14.91 29.36 13.01
N VAL A 178 14.01 30.23 12.59
CA VAL A 178 12.95 30.83 13.42
C VAL A 178 11.59 30.42 12.89
N TYR A 179 10.57 30.48 13.76
CA TYR A 179 9.25 29.94 13.46
C TYR A 179 8.20 31.06 13.53
N TRP A 180 7.05 30.81 12.93
CA TRP A 180 5.86 31.64 13.10
C TRP A 180 4.60 30.80 13.11
N ILE A 181 3.50 31.39 13.58
CA ILE A 181 2.20 30.72 13.61
C ILE A 181 1.51 30.95 12.27
N ALA A 182 0.94 29.89 11.72
CA ALA A 182 0.14 29.93 10.50
C ALA A 182 -1.19 29.20 10.68
N SER A 183 -2.19 29.62 9.91
CA SER A 183 -3.50 28.98 9.75
C SER A 183 -3.55 28.10 8.51
N VAL A 184 -4.25 26.97 8.61
CA VAL A 184 -4.63 26.18 7.43
C VAL A 184 -5.78 26.84 6.69
N VAL A 185 -5.52 27.27 5.46
CA VAL A 185 -6.51 27.89 4.56
C VAL A 185 -7.22 26.83 3.72
N LYS A 186 -6.48 25.85 3.19
CA LYS A 186 -6.98 24.76 2.33
C LYS A 186 -6.23 23.47 2.64
N ILE A 187 -6.90 22.33 2.50
CA ILE A 187 -6.31 20.99 2.64
C ILE A 187 -6.48 20.26 1.29
N ALA A 188 -5.43 19.57 0.86
CA ALA A 188 -5.41 18.79 -0.36
C ALA A 188 -4.53 17.54 -0.16
N GLY A 189 -5.14 16.38 0.14
CA GLY A 189 -4.39 15.21 0.58
C GLY A 189 -3.59 15.52 1.84
N TYR A 190 -2.30 15.21 1.85
CA TYR A 190 -1.34 15.60 2.91
C TYR A 190 -0.87 17.05 2.83
N LYS A 191 -1.08 17.74 1.69
CA LYS A 191 -0.71 19.14 1.51
C LYS A 191 -1.73 20.06 2.21
N ALA A 192 -1.23 21.12 2.84
CA ALA A 192 -2.02 22.21 3.38
C ALA A 192 -1.49 23.55 2.86
N LEU A 193 -2.40 24.41 2.42
CA LEU A 193 -2.10 25.81 2.11
C LEU A 193 -2.15 26.58 3.42
N LEU A 194 -1.03 27.19 3.80
CA LEU A 194 -0.88 27.92 5.04
C LEU A 194 -0.84 29.42 4.80
N ARG A 195 -1.35 30.17 5.77
CA ARG A 195 -1.23 31.62 5.86
C ARG A 195 -0.68 32.02 7.21
N TYR A 196 0.40 32.79 7.24
CA TYR A 196 0.94 33.32 8.48
C TYR A 196 -0.06 34.23 9.22
N GLU A 197 -0.14 34.11 10.54
CA GLU A 197 -0.95 34.99 11.36
C GLU A 197 -0.45 36.44 11.24
N GLY A 198 -1.37 37.37 10.99
CA GLY A 198 -1.10 38.79 10.75
C GLY A 198 -1.25 39.24 9.28
N PHE A 199 -1.33 38.29 8.33
CA PHE A 199 -1.74 38.59 6.95
C PHE A 199 -3.26 38.73 6.80
N GLU A 200 -4.04 38.15 7.71
CA GLU A 200 -5.52 38.24 7.72
C GLU A 200 -6.12 37.74 6.40
N SER A 201 -6.71 38.62 5.58
CA SER A 201 -7.30 38.27 4.29
C SER A 201 -6.29 38.21 3.15
N ASP A 202 -5.09 38.76 3.32
CA ASP A 202 -4.04 38.81 2.30
C ASP A 202 -3.49 37.40 2.02
N SER A 203 -3.66 36.94 0.78
CA SER A 203 -3.21 35.64 0.30
C SER A 203 -1.89 35.68 -0.46
N SER A 204 -1.24 36.84 -0.57
CA SER A 204 -0.03 37.04 -1.38
C SER A 204 1.17 36.20 -0.93
N HIS A 205 1.16 35.79 0.34
CA HIS A 205 2.22 34.98 0.95
C HIS A 205 1.67 33.64 1.47
N ASP A 206 0.55 33.16 0.91
CA ASP A 206 0.09 31.80 1.19
C ASP A 206 1.08 30.80 0.59
N PHE A 207 1.41 29.75 1.33
CA PHE A 207 2.39 28.76 0.89
C PHE A 207 1.93 27.35 1.22
N TRP A 208 2.25 26.41 0.32
CA TRP A 208 1.92 25.00 0.50
C TRP A 208 2.97 24.31 1.36
N VAL A 209 2.52 23.49 2.29
CA VAL A 209 3.37 22.56 3.04
C VAL A 209 2.76 21.17 3.04
N ASN A 210 3.58 20.15 3.18
CA ASN A 210 3.11 18.81 3.51
C ASN A 210 3.06 18.64 5.03
N LEU A 211 1.89 18.30 5.57
CA LEU A 211 1.66 18.22 7.02
C LEU A 211 2.47 17.11 7.70
N GLY A 212 2.90 16.09 6.95
CA GLY A 212 3.77 15.04 7.47
C GLY A 212 5.25 15.41 7.52
N THR A 213 5.63 16.62 7.10
CA THR A 213 7.02 17.10 7.24
C THR A 213 7.35 17.42 8.68
N VAL A 214 8.64 17.31 9.03
CA VAL A 214 9.14 17.59 10.39
C VAL A 214 9.07 19.05 10.80
N ASP A 215 8.82 19.98 9.87
CA ASP A 215 8.86 21.41 10.12
C ASP A 215 7.47 22.01 10.45
N VAL A 216 6.45 21.16 10.62
CA VAL A 216 5.10 21.53 11.09
C VAL A 216 4.89 21.05 12.52
N HIS A 217 4.46 21.95 13.41
CA HIS A 217 4.37 21.65 14.84
C HIS A 217 3.07 22.16 15.48
N PRO A 218 2.64 21.54 16.59
CA PRO A 218 1.53 22.08 17.39
C PRO A 218 1.91 23.39 18.09
N ILE A 219 0.90 24.22 18.37
CA ILE A 219 1.09 25.43 19.17
C ILE A 219 1.68 25.06 20.53
N GLY A 220 2.76 25.75 20.92
CA GLY A 220 3.52 25.52 22.15
C GLY A 220 4.83 24.73 21.95
N TRP A 221 5.05 24.13 20.78
CA TRP A 221 6.26 23.36 20.50
C TRP A 221 7.54 24.22 20.59
N CYS A 222 7.51 25.46 20.07
CA CYS A 222 8.64 26.37 20.10
C CYS A 222 9.05 26.71 21.54
N ALA A 223 8.07 26.96 22.43
CA ALA A 223 8.32 27.24 23.83
C ALA A 223 8.99 26.05 24.54
N ILE A 224 8.56 24.82 24.23
CA ILE A 224 9.13 23.59 24.80
C ILE A 224 10.55 23.33 24.29
N ASN A 225 10.83 23.63 23.02
CA ASN A 225 12.11 23.32 22.35
C ASN A 225 13.08 24.51 22.31
N SER A 226 12.83 25.56 23.10
CA SER A 226 13.64 26.78 23.14
C SER A 226 13.84 27.40 21.76
N LYS A 227 12.81 27.37 20.91
CA LYS A 227 12.74 28.07 19.63
C LYS A 227 11.95 29.36 19.79
N ILE A 228 12.24 30.32 18.92
CA ILE A 228 11.63 31.65 18.98
C ILE A 228 10.62 31.83 17.86
N LEU A 229 9.50 32.46 18.22
CA LEU A 229 8.51 32.95 17.26
C LEU A 229 8.91 34.35 16.82
N VAL A 230 9.15 34.54 15.52
CA VAL A 230 9.52 35.82 14.92
C VAL A 230 8.52 36.14 13.82
N PRO A 231 7.86 37.32 13.85
CA PRO A 231 6.90 37.70 12.82
C PRO A 231 7.60 37.81 11.45
N PRO A 232 6.92 37.42 10.35
CA PRO A 232 7.43 37.61 8.99
C PRO A 232 7.78 39.08 8.74
N GLN A 233 8.91 39.30 8.04
CA GLN A 233 9.45 40.63 7.77
C GLN A 233 8.45 41.52 7.05
N THR A 234 7.63 40.95 6.17
CA THR A 234 6.60 41.67 5.42
C THR A 234 5.53 42.29 6.33
N ILE A 235 5.23 41.67 7.48
CA ILE A 235 4.16 42.11 8.38
C ILE A 235 4.66 42.61 9.73
N HIS A 236 5.96 42.50 10.05
CA HIS A 236 6.50 42.74 11.40
C HIS A 236 6.09 44.09 12.01
N SER A 237 5.94 45.13 11.19
CA SER A 237 5.58 46.50 11.61
C SER A 237 4.07 46.73 11.74
N LYS A 238 3.22 45.79 11.31
CA LYS A 238 1.74 45.93 11.39
C LYS A 238 1.23 46.02 12.83
N TYR A 239 1.92 45.37 13.78
CA TYR A 239 1.53 45.36 15.18
C TYR A 239 2.73 45.60 16.08
N THR A 240 2.54 46.41 17.13
CA THR A 240 3.56 46.63 18.16
C THR A 240 3.52 45.54 19.23
N ASN A 241 2.32 45.06 19.61
CA ASN A 241 2.13 44.01 20.60
C ASN A 241 1.71 42.68 19.95
N TRP A 242 2.66 42.01 19.30
CA TRP A 242 2.46 40.69 18.70
C TRP A 242 1.99 39.63 19.68
N ARG A 243 2.48 39.66 20.93
CA ARG A 243 2.04 38.73 21.98
C ARG A 243 0.55 38.88 22.25
N GLY A 244 0.06 40.11 22.43
CA GLY A 244 -1.36 40.38 22.64
C GLY A 244 -2.22 40.02 21.44
N PHE A 245 -1.72 40.26 20.22
CA PHE A 245 -2.38 39.85 18.98
C PHE A 245 -2.54 38.33 18.90
N LEU A 246 -1.44 37.58 19.08
CA LEU A 246 -1.45 36.11 19.03
C LEU A 246 -2.35 35.52 20.12
N MET A 247 -2.30 36.05 21.34
CA MET A 247 -3.19 35.59 22.43
C MET A 247 -4.67 35.70 22.03
N LYS A 248 -5.09 36.80 21.39
CA LYS A 248 -6.47 36.93 20.90
C LYS A 248 -6.80 35.93 19.79
N LYS A 249 -5.85 35.66 18.87
CA LYS A 249 -6.05 34.73 17.75
C LYS A 249 -6.02 33.25 18.16
N LEU A 250 -5.35 32.91 19.24
CA LEU A 250 -5.18 31.54 19.71
C LEU A 250 -6.26 31.09 20.72
N VAL A 251 -7.03 32.01 21.30
CA VAL A 251 -8.15 31.66 22.20
C VAL A 251 -9.19 30.82 21.44
N GLY A 252 -9.39 29.58 21.91
CA GLY A 252 -10.34 28.63 21.30
C GLY A 252 -9.86 28.02 19.97
N ALA A 253 -8.65 28.34 19.51
CA ALA A 253 -8.10 27.79 18.28
C ALA A 253 -7.71 26.31 18.46
N ARG A 254 -7.96 25.50 17.43
CA ARG A 254 -7.47 24.11 17.36
C ARG A 254 -6.09 24.08 16.72
N THR A 255 -5.26 23.12 17.13
CA THR A 255 -3.94 22.87 16.56
C THR A 255 -3.81 21.40 16.19
N ILE A 256 -2.75 21.06 15.43
CA ILE A 256 -2.44 19.68 15.08
C ILE A 256 -2.21 18.85 16.36
N PRO A 257 -2.65 17.57 16.42
CA PRO A 257 -2.45 16.73 17.60
C PRO A 257 -0.97 16.64 18.02
N VAL A 258 -0.69 16.66 19.32
CA VAL A 258 0.69 16.63 19.85
C VAL A 258 1.46 15.35 19.50
N ASP A 259 0.74 14.26 19.24
CA ASP A 259 1.28 12.96 18.87
C ASP A 259 1.20 12.67 17.36
N PHE A 260 0.85 13.66 16.54
CA PHE A 260 0.63 13.50 15.09
C PHE A 260 1.83 12.86 14.38
N HIS A 261 3.02 13.46 14.45
CA HIS A 261 4.23 12.91 13.81
C HIS A 261 4.69 11.59 14.44
N ILE A 262 4.39 11.36 15.72
CA ILE A 262 4.72 10.10 16.40
C ILE A 262 3.87 8.98 15.80
N LYS A 263 2.55 9.17 15.73
CA LYS A 263 1.62 8.22 15.12
C LYS A 263 1.94 7.96 13.65
N MET A 264 2.28 9.02 12.91
CA MET A 264 2.69 8.89 11.51
C MET A 264 3.88 7.93 11.34
N ILE A 265 4.95 8.10 12.13
CA ILE A 265 6.12 7.24 12.09
C ILE A 265 5.79 5.82 12.54
N GLU A 266 4.86 5.66 13.48
CA GLU A 266 4.35 4.36 13.88
C GLU A 266 3.58 3.67 12.74
N ASN A 267 2.75 4.38 11.98
CA ASN A 267 2.07 3.85 10.80
C ASN A 267 3.04 3.53 9.65
N MET A 268 4.20 4.20 9.59
CA MET A 268 5.27 3.92 8.62
C MET A 268 6.19 2.76 9.05
N LYS A 269 5.90 2.07 10.15
CA LYS A 269 6.60 0.82 10.52
C LYS A 269 5.99 -0.36 9.79
N TYR A 270 6.63 -0.73 8.69
CA TYR A 270 6.17 -1.81 7.83
C TYR A 270 6.63 -3.20 8.33
N PRO A 271 5.75 -4.22 8.27
CA PRO A 271 6.06 -5.56 8.74
C PRO A 271 6.99 -6.34 7.80
N PHE A 272 6.86 -6.13 6.49
CA PHE A 272 7.74 -6.71 5.48
C PHE A 272 9.13 -6.07 5.52
N ARG A 273 10.17 -6.87 5.28
CA ARG A 273 11.57 -6.44 5.35
C ARG A 273 12.38 -7.07 4.23
N GLN A 274 13.45 -6.39 3.81
CA GLN A 274 14.42 -6.90 2.85
C GLN A 274 14.91 -8.30 3.24
N GLY A 275 14.91 -9.24 2.29
CA GLY A 275 15.34 -10.63 2.48
C GLY A 275 14.23 -11.61 2.85
N MET A 276 12.98 -11.15 3.00
CA MET A 276 11.82 -12.05 3.17
C MET A 276 11.42 -12.68 1.83
N ARG A 277 11.11 -13.99 1.84
CA ARG A 277 10.59 -14.69 0.66
C ARG A 277 9.07 -14.68 0.60
N VAL A 278 8.54 -14.51 -0.61
CA VAL A 278 7.11 -14.52 -0.94
C VAL A 278 6.88 -15.29 -2.24
N GLU A 279 5.66 -15.76 -2.43
CA GLU A 279 5.15 -16.15 -3.75
C GLU A 279 4.47 -14.93 -4.37
N VAL A 280 4.72 -14.65 -5.65
CA VAL A 280 4.06 -13.55 -6.38
C VAL A 280 3.66 -14.03 -7.76
N VAL A 281 2.61 -13.48 -8.36
CA VAL A 281 2.25 -13.78 -9.76
C VAL A 281 3.44 -13.59 -10.70
N ASP A 282 3.60 -14.50 -11.66
CA ASP A 282 4.62 -14.39 -12.70
C ASP A 282 4.12 -13.43 -13.79
N LYS A 283 4.75 -12.26 -13.93
CA LYS A 283 4.35 -11.25 -14.93
C LYS A 283 4.46 -11.74 -16.37
N SER A 284 5.28 -12.76 -16.62
CA SER A 284 5.40 -13.40 -17.94
C SER A 284 4.37 -14.49 -18.19
N CYS A 285 3.67 -14.95 -17.14
CA CYS A 285 2.69 -16.03 -17.21
C CYS A 285 1.75 -15.96 -16.00
N VAL A 286 0.66 -15.20 -16.14
CA VAL A 286 -0.24 -14.85 -15.02
C VAL A 286 -0.97 -16.04 -14.38
N SER A 287 -0.99 -17.19 -15.05
CA SER A 287 -1.59 -18.44 -14.55
C SER A 287 -0.77 -19.17 -13.49
N ARG A 288 0.43 -18.68 -13.16
CA ARG A 288 1.29 -19.25 -12.13
C ARG A 288 1.91 -18.18 -11.23
N THR A 289 2.33 -18.62 -10.06
CA THR A 289 3.20 -17.84 -9.17
C THR A 289 4.67 -18.18 -9.40
N ARG A 290 5.54 -17.30 -8.93
CA ARG A 290 6.99 -17.39 -8.97
C ARG A 290 7.54 -16.95 -7.61
N MET A 291 8.64 -17.57 -7.19
CA MET A 291 9.31 -17.21 -5.93
C MET A 291 10.02 -15.87 -6.10
N ALA A 292 9.84 -14.98 -5.12
CA ALA A 292 10.52 -13.69 -5.09
C ALA A 292 10.99 -13.32 -3.67
N VAL A 293 11.98 -12.43 -3.61
CA VAL A 293 12.55 -11.90 -2.38
C VAL A 293 12.25 -10.41 -2.30
N VAL A 294 11.81 -9.95 -1.13
CA VAL A 294 11.65 -8.53 -0.85
C VAL A 294 13.02 -7.87 -0.90
N ASP A 295 13.21 -6.93 -1.82
CA ASP A 295 14.43 -6.15 -1.99
C ASP A 295 14.37 -4.83 -1.25
N THR A 296 13.33 -4.05 -1.54
CA THR A 296 13.15 -2.69 -1.02
C THR A 296 11.73 -2.54 -0.48
N VAL A 297 11.59 -1.79 0.63
CA VAL A 297 10.30 -1.43 1.23
C VAL A 297 10.26 0.08 1.40
N ILE A 298 9.34 0.74 0.70
CA ILE A 298 9.18 2.20 0.72
C ILE A 298 7.69 2.56 0.76
N GLY A 299 7.26 3.27 1.79
CA GLY A 299 5.84 3.64 1.95
C GLY A 299 4.87 2.46 2.04
N GLY A 300 5.36 1.25 2.31
CA GLY A 300 4.57 0.02 2.27
C GLY A 300 4.48 -0.64 0.89
N ARG A 301 5.04 0.00 -0.14
CA ARG A 301 5.33 -0.63 -1.43
C ARG A 301 6.57 -1.51 -1.31
N LEU A 302 6.51 -2.66 -1.96
CA LEU A 302 7.54 -3.67 -2.01
C LEU A 302 8.10 -3.71 -3.43
N ARG A 303 9.42 -3.62 -3.54
CA ARG A 303 10.15 -4.09 -4.72
C ARG A 303 10.53 -5.54 -4.49
N LEU A 304 10.08 -6.43 -5.34
CA LEU A 304 10.38 -7.85 -5.29
C LEU A 304 11.33 -8.21 -6.42
N LEU A 305 12.31 -9.07 -6.14
CA LEU A 305 13.22 -9.65 -7.13
C LEU A 305 12.96 -11.15 -7.22
N TYR A 306 12.76 -11.67 -8.44
CA TYR A 306 12.56 -13.11 -8.63
C TYR A 306 13.82 -13.90 -8.28
N GLU A 307 13.66 -15.09 -7.68
CA GLU A 307 14.82 -15.89 -7.23
C GLU A 307 15.66 -16.45 -8.40
N ASP A 308 15.02 -16.69 -9.53
CA ASP A 308 15.58 -17.26 -10.76
C ASP A 308 15.62 -16.22 -11.90
N GLY A 309 15.52 -14.92 -11.59
CA GLY A 309 15.58 -13.82 -12.55
C GLY A 309 16.84 -12.98 -12.43
N ASP A 310 16.86 -11.88 -13.19
CA ASP A 310 17.94 -10.87 -13.18
C ASP A 310 17.56 -9.65 -12.33
N SER A 311 18.50 -8.72 -12.12
CA SER A 311 18.31 -7.57 -11.21
C SER A 311 17.26 -6.57 -11.70
N ASP A 312 17.02 -6.60 -13.01
CA ASP A 312 16.07 -5.73 -13.71
C ASP A 312 14.71 -6.43 -13.88
N ASP A 313 14.64 -7.74 -13.61
CA ASP A 313 13.42 -8.52 -13.59
C ASP A 313 12.72 -8.36 -12.23
N ASP A 314 12.27 -7.14 -11.94
CA ASP A 314 11.59 -6.80 -10.68
C ASP A 314 10.06 -6.82 -10.79
N PHE A 315 9.41 -6.77 -9.62
CA PHE A 315 7.96 -6.67 -9.48
C PHE A 315 7.61 -5.71 -8.34
N TRP A 316 6.92 -4.62 -8.66
CA TRP A 316 6.50 -3.61 -7.70
C TRP A 316 5.03 -3.81 -7.31
N CYS A 317 4.73 -3.78 -6.01
CA CYS A 317 3.35 -3.84 -5.52
C CYS A 317 3.24 -3.30 -4.10
N HIS A 318 2.03 -2.95 -3.65
CA HIS A 318 1.81 -2.69 -2.22
C HIS A 318 1.84 -3.98 -1.40
N MET A 319 2.22 -3.92 -0.12
CA MET A 319 2.20 -5.08 0.79
C MET A 319 0.83 -5.72 1.03
N TRP A 320 -0.25 -5.04 0.62
CA TRP A 320 -1.63 -5.55 0.66
C TRP A 320 -2.12 -6.01 -0.71
N SER A 321 -1.23 -6.06 -1.70
CA SER A 321 -1.56 -6.53 -3.05
C SER A 321 -2.14 -7.95 -2.99
N PRO A 322 -3.21 -8.23 -3.76
CA PRO A 322 -3.76 -9.57 -3.88
C PRO A 322 -2.83 -10.52 -4.67
N LEU A 323 -1.76 -9.99 -5.28
CA LEU A 323 -0.85 -10.73 -6.16
C LEU A 323 0.32 -11.39 -5.41
N ILE A 324 0.46 -11.12 -4.11
CA ILE A 324 1.51 -11.69 -3.26
C ILE A 324 0.93 -12.62 -2.20
N HIS A 325 1.63 -13.72 -1.93
CA HIS A 325 1.18 -14.78 -1.05
C HIS A 325 2.32 -15.36 -0.20
N PRO A 326 2.02 -15.94 0.98
CA PRO A 326 3.03 -16.62 1.78
C PRO A 326 3.53 -17.89 1.08
N VAL A 327 4.79 -18.25 1.34
CA VAL A 327 5.39 -19.48 0.80
C VAL A 327 4.57 -20.71 1.21
N GLY A 328 4.27 -21.56 0.24
CA GLY A 328 3.37 -22.70 0.33
C GLY A 328 1.91 -22.41 -0.04
N TRP A 329 1.53 -21.16 -0.33
CA TRP A 329 0.15 -20.79 -0.68
C TRP A 329 -0.32 -21.49 -1.94
N SER A 330 0.46 -21.44 -3.03
CA SER A 330 0.02 -21.99 -4.33
C SER A 330 -0.25 -23.48 -4.25
N ARG A 331 0.64 -24.23 -3.56
CA ARG A 331 0.44 -25.65 -3.27
C ARG A 331 -0.80 -25.91 -2.42
N ARG A 332 -1.03 -25.07 -1.39
CA ARG A 332 -2.18 -25.22 -0.49
C ARG A 332 -3.50 -25.01 -1.23
N VAL A 333 -3.59 -23.98 -2.08
CA VAL A 333 -4.85 -23.65 -2.76
C VAL A 333 -5.07 -24.39 -4.07
N GLY A 334 -4.02 -25.01 -4.62
CA GLY A 334 -4.06 -25.70 -5.91
C GLY A 334 -3.76 -24.78 -7.11
N HIS A 335 -3.10 -23.64 -6.87
CA HIS A 335 -2.61 -22.73 -7.90
C HIS A 335 -1.28 -23.21 -8.47
N ASN A 336 -1.03 -22.95 -9.75
CA ASN A 336 0.23 -23.34 -10.39
C ASN A 336 1.39 -22.50 -9.85
N MET A 337 2.58 -23.11 -9.76
CA MET A 337 3.80 -22.41 -9.38
C MET A 337 4.95 -22.81 -10.31
N LYS A 338 5.72 -21.83 -10.76
CA LYS A 338 6.96 -22.04 -11.52
C LYS A 338 7.93 -22.87 -10.67
N LYS A 339 8.51 -23.91 -11.27
CA LYS A 339 9.58 -24.67 -10.62
C LYS A 339 10.83 -23.81 -10.56
N THR A 340 11.44 -23.70 -9.37
CA THR A 340 12.68 -22.94 -9.20
C THR A 340 13.83 -23.66 -9.91
N GLU A 341 14.35 -23.05 -10.97
CA GLU A 341 15.64 -23.43 -11.55
C GLU A 341 16.74 -22.71 -10.76
N LYS A 342 17.84 -23.40 -10.45
CA LYS A 342 18.95 -22.79 -9.71
C LYS A 342 19.70 -21.83 -10.64
N CYS A 343 19.40 -20.54 -10.58
CA CYS A 343 20.21 -19.50 -11.20
C CYS A 343 21.25 -18.96 -10.20
N ASN A 344 22.51 -18.88 -10.61
CA ASN A 344 23.63 -18.46 -9.75
C ASN A 344 23.86 -16.93 -9.78
N ASP A 345 23.25 -16.21 -10.70
CA ASP A 345 23.61 -14.81 -11.01
C ASP A 345 23.19 -13.84 -9.89
N MET A 346 22.09 -14.14 -9.21
CA MET A 346 21.55 -13.30 -8.14
C MET A 346 22.24 -13.47 -6.78
N ALA A 347 23.10 -14.47 -6.61
CA ALA A 347 23.77 -14.79 -5.34
C ALA A 347 24.63 -13.63 -4.80
N ASN A 348 25.13 -12.78 -5.70
CA ASN A 348 25.96 -11.64 -5.36
C ASN A 348 25.16 -10.39 -4.94
N HIS A 349 23.86 -10.32 -5.24
CA HIS A 349 23.03 -9.16 -4.92
C HIS A 349 22.82 -9.01 -3.39
N PRO A 350 22.88 -7.80 -2.81
CA PRO A 350 22.82 -7.60 -1.35
C PRO A 350 21.61 -8.23 -0.66
N THR A 351 20.47 -8.24 -1.35
CA THR A 351 19.20 -8.82 -0.87
C THR A 351 19.29 -10.33 -0.70
N PHE A 352 20.01 -11.00 -1.60
CA PHE A 352 20.15 -12.46 -1.60
C PHE A 352 21.21 -12.94 -0.62
N ARG A 353 22.17 -12.08 -0.25
CA ARG A 353 23.10 -12.31 0.88
C ARG A 353 22.40 -12.33 2.25
N LYS A 354 21.19 -11.80 2.33
CA LYS A 354 20.39 -11.66 3.57
C LYS A 354 19.04 -12.39 3.48
N ILE A 355 18.90 -13.45 2.69
CA ILE A 355 17.70 -14.30 2.79
C ILE A 355 17.75 -15.00 4.15
N TYR A 356 16.81 -14.69 5.04
CA TYR A 356 16.79 -15.28 6.39
C TYR A 356 15.46 -15.95 6.76
N CYS A 357 14.33 -15.60 6.14
CA CYS A 357 13.07 -16.30 6.41
C CYS A 357 12.01 -16.13 5.32
N ASP A 358 11.04 -17.03 5.36
CA ASP A 358 9.78 -16.88 4.61
C ASP A 358 8.89 -15.87 5.32
N ALA A 359 8.19 -15.04 4.55
CA ALA A 359 7.16 -14.17 5.07
C ALA A 359 6.02 -15.02 5.64
N VAL A 360 5.65 -14.76 6.89
CA VAL A 360 4.62 -15.55 7.59
C VAL A 360 3.21 -15.13 7.15
N PRO A 361 2.23 -16.06 7.07
CA PRO A 361 0.91 -15.80 6.51
C PRO A 361 0.15 -14.61 7.11
N TYR A 362 0.34 -14.29 8.39
CA TYR A 362 -0.38 -13.19 9.03
C TYR A 362 0.12 -11.80 8.62
N LEU A 363 1.26 -11.68 7.93
CA LEU A 363 1.74 -10.39 7.37
C LEU A 363 0.92 -9.97 6.14
N PHE A 364 0.32 -10.94 5.45
CA PHE A 364 -0.45 -10.71 4.23
C PHE A 364 -1.85 -10.20 4.58
N LYS A 365 -2.41 -9.36 3.70
CA LYS A 365 -3.78 -8.88 3.85
C LYS A 365 -4.72 -10.09 3.87
N LYS A 366 -5.44 -10.25 4.99
CA LYS A 366 -6.43 -11.32 5.12
C LYS A 366 -7.56 -11.09 4.12
N VAL A 367 -7.82 -12.11 3.33
CA VAL A 367 -8.93 -12.14 2.40
C VAL A 367 -10.24 -12.34 3.17
N ARG A 368 -11.35 -11.77 2.67
CA ARG A 368 -12.66 -11.87 3.30
C ARG A 368 -13.14 -13.33 3.24
N ALA A 369 -13.55 -13.89 4.38
CA ALA A 369 -14.21 -15.19 4.40
C ALA A 369 -15.54 -15.10 3.64
N VAL A 370 -15.78 -16.03 2.71
CA VAL A 370 -17.01 -16.10 1.92
C VAL A 370 -17.85 -17.27 2.41
N TYR A 371 -19.10 -16.99 2.78
CA TYR A 371 -20.07 -18.00 3.21
C TYR A 371 -21.20 -18.02 2.17
N PRO A 372 -21.12 -18.86 1.13
CA PRO A 372 -22.19 -18.92 0.15
C PRO A 372 -23.42 -19.59 0.76
N GLU A 373 -24.54 -18.88 0.76
CA GLU A 373 -25.85 -19.53 0.96
C GLU A 373 -26.24 -20.24 -0.34
N GLY A 374 -26.31 -21.58 -0.31
CA GLY A 374 -26.61 -22.41 -1.48
C GLY A 374 -25.39 -22.79 -2.31
N GLY A 375 -25.55 -22.93 -3.63
CA GLY A 375 -24.47 -23.35 -4.53
C GLY A 375 -23.33 -22.33 -4.64
N TRP A 376 -22.13 -22.81 -4.98
CA TRP A 376 -20.92 -22.00 -5.18
C TRP A 376 -20.71 -21.65 -6.67
N PHE A 377 -19.62 -20.95 -6.98
CA PHE A 377 -19.13 -20.83 -8.35
C PHE A 377 -18.79 -22.21 -8.91
N GLU A 378 -19.06 -22.41 -10.21
CA GLU A 378 -18.77 -23.65 -10.93
C GLU A 378 -17.97 -23.34 -12.20
N GLU A 379 -17.17 -24.32 -12.65
CA GLU A 379 -16.44 -24.23 -13.91
C GLU A 379 -17.40 -24.05 -15.09
N GLY A 380 -17.02 -23.19 -16.04
CA GLY A 380 -17.84 -22.82 -17.19
C GLY A 380 -18.84 -21.70 -16.93
N MET A 381 -19.03 -21.25 -15.68
CA MET A 381 -19.85 -20.08 -15.40
C MET A 381 -19.25 -18.81 -16.01
N LYS A 382 -20.10 -17.96 -16.59
CA LYS A 382 -19.73 -16.70 -17.23
C LYS A 382 -19.90 -15.51 -16.30
N LEU A 383 -19.01 -14.53 -16.41
CA LEU A 383 -19.01 -13.29 -15.64
C LEU A 383 -18.30 -12.16 -16.41
N GLU A 384 -18.26 -10.97 -15.81
CA GLU A 384 -17.47 -9.83 -16.30
C GLU A 384 -16.25 -9.63 -15.39
N ALA A 385 -15.06 -9.40 -15.92
CA ALA A 385 -13.84 -9.22 -15.12
C ALA A 385 -12.96 -8.10 -15.68
N ILE A 386 -12.27 -7.38 -14.81
CA ILE A 386 -11.18 -6.48 -15.23
C ILE A 386 -10.06 -7.34 -15.80
N ASP A 387 -9.55 -6.97 -16.98
CA ASP A 387 -8.42 -7.66 -17.59
C ASP A 387 -7.11 -7.28 -16.87
N PRO A 388 -6.39 -8.23 -16.23
CA PRO A 388 -5.14 -7.93 -15.54
C PRO A 388 -4.00 -7.52 -16.48
N LEU A 389 -4.11 -7.81 -17.78
CA LEU A 389 -3.14 -7.40 -18.80
C LEU A 389 -3.57 -6.09 -19.50
N ASN A 390 -4.80 -5.63 -19.28
CA ASN A 390 -5.29 -4.33 -19.73
C ASN A 390 -6.39 -3.81 -18.80
N LEU A 391 -5.98 -3.12 -17.74
CA LEU A 391 -6.88 -2.69 -16.67
C LEU A 391 -7.88 -1.60 -17.08
N GLY A 392 -7.77 -1.06 -18.29
CA GLY A 392 -8.78 -0.20 -18.90
C GLY A 392 -10.01 -0.97 -19.37
N ASN A 393 -9.92 -2.29 -19.51
CA ASN A 393 -10.97 -3.13 -20.06
C ASN A 393 -11.67 -3.95 -18.98
N ILE A 394 -13.00 -4.00 -19.06
CA ILE A 394 -13.80 -5.01 -18.40
C ILE A 394 -14.30 -5.95 -19.50
N CYS A 395 -13.97 -7.22 -19.40
CA CYS A 395 -14.14 -8.20 -20.45
C CYS A 395 -15.17 -9.26 -20.07
N VAL A 396 -15.74 -9.92 -21.08
CA VAL A 396 -16.47 -11.18 -20.91
C VAL A 396 -15.47 -12.28 -20.51
N ALA A 397 -15.76 -12.97 -19.42
CA ALA A 397 -14.86 -13.95 -18.84
C ALA A 397 -15.57 -15.23 -18.39
N THR A 398 -14.79 -16.30 -18.25
CA THR A 398 -15.25 -17.63 -17.82
C THR A 398 -14.45 -18.13 -16.63
N ILE A 399 -15.12 -18.78 -15.69
CA ILE A 399 -14.46 -19.54 -14.61
C ILE A 399 -13.90 -20.83 -15.20
N GLN A 400 -12.58 -20.94 -15.20
CA GLN A 400 -11.86 -22.07 -15.79
C GLN A 400 -11.57 -23.15 -14.75
N LYS A 401 -11.31 -22.75 -13.49
CA LYS A 401 -11.01 -23.68 -12.40
C LYS A 401 -11.40 -23.09 -11.05
N ILE A 402 -11.96 -23.92 -10.18
CA ILE A 402 -12.19 -23.56 -8.76
C ILE A 402 -10.99 -24.00 -7.92
N LEU A 403 -10.44 -23.07 -7.14
CA LEU A 403 -9.36 -23.34 -6.19
C LEU A 403 -9.90 -23.37 -4.75
N LEU A 404 -9.07 -23.83 -3.80
CA LEU A 404 -9.44 -23.78 -2.38
C LEU A 404 -9.41 -22.34 -1.86
N ASP A 405 -9.92 -22.15 -0.64
CA ASP A 405 -9.98 -20.86 0.05
C ASP A 405 -10.70 -19.74 -0.73
N GLY A 406 -11.59 -20.09 -1.67
CA GLY A 406 -12.40 -19.13 -2.43
C GLY A 406 -11.71 -18.48 -3.64
N TYR A 407 -10.54 -18.97 -4.04
CA TYR A 407 -9.85 -18.52 -5.24
C TYR A 407 -10.43 -19.16 -6.52
N LEU A 408 -10.37 -18.43 -7.63
CA LEU A 408 -10.94 -18.79 -8.91
C LEU A 408 -9.89 -18.51 -10.00
N MET A 409 -9.66 -19.47 -10.90
CA MET A 409 -8.96 -19.20 -12.15
C MET A 409 -9.98 -18.76 -13.19
N ILE A 410 -9.75 -17.60 -13.77
CA ILE A 410 -10.64 -16.94 -14.73
C ILE A 410 -9.87 -16.74 -16.03
N GLY A 411 -10.51 -16.99 -17.17
CA GLY A 411 -9.98 -16.68 -18.49
C GLY A 411 -10.87 -15.68 -19.21
N ILE A 412 -10.27 -14.77 -19.98
CA ILE A 412 -11.01 -13.86 -20.87
C ILE A 412 -11.38 -14.61 -22.15
N ASP A 413 -12.65 -14.51 -22.53
CA ASP A 413 -13.17 -15.25 -23.66
C ASP A 413 -12.61 -14.72 -24.99
N GLY A 414 -12.06 -15.61 -25.82
CA GLY A 414 -11.51 -15.28 -27.14
C GLY A 414 -10.05 -14.83 -27.15
N THR A 415 -9.44 -14.60 -25.99
CA THR A 415 -7.99 -14.39 -25.83
C THR A 415 -7.31 -15.52 -25.07
N ALA A 416 -8.04 -16.27 -24.24
CA ALA A 416 -7.46 -17.37 -23.48
C ALA A 416 -6.83 -18.44 -24.38
N SER A 417 -5.54 -18.69 -24.17
CA SER A 417 -4.81 -19.80 -24.79
C SER A 417 -5.39 -21.17 -24.40
N GLU A 418 -5.32 -22.13 -25.33
CA GLU A 418 -5.82 -23.50 -25.13
C GLU A 418 -5.10 -24.25 -23.99
N ASP A 419 -3.86 -23.83 -23.68
CA ASP A 419 -3.04 -24.38 -22.60
C ASP A 419 -3.34 -23.78 -21.22
N GLY A 420 -4.21 -22.76 -21.15
CA GLY A 420 -4.59 -22.06 -19.93
C GLY A 420 -3.50 -21.14 -19.35
N SER A 421 -2.47 -20.82 -20.12
CA SER A 421 -1.37 -19.95 -19.70
C SER A 421 -1.82 -18.52 -19.34
N ASP A 422 -2.91 -18.05 -19.93
CA ASP A 422 -3.49 -16.71 -19.74
C ASP A 422 -4.57 -16.65 -18.65
N TRP A 423 -4.86 -17.77 -17.97
CA TRP A 423 -5.80 -17.74 -16.86
C TRP A 423 -5.21 -16.94 -15.71
N PHE A 424 -6.01 -16.09 -15.08
CA PHE A 424 -5.58 -15.31 -13.92
C PHE A 424 -6.38 -15.69 -12.68
N CYS A 425 -5.74 -15.53 -11.53
CA CYS A 425 -6.33 -15.88 -10.25
C CYS A 425 -6.97 -14.67 -9.58
N TYR A 426 -8.27 -14.75 -9.33
CA TYR A 426 -8.98 -13.82 -8.46
C TYR A 426 -9.66 -14.55 -7.31
N HIS A 427 -9.73 -13.91 -6.16
CA HIS A 427 -10.56 -14.41 -5.07
C HIS A 427 -12.01 -13.95 -5.26
N ALA A 428 -12.98 -14.80 -4.91
CA ALA A 428 -14.41 -14.53 -5.04
C ALA A 428 -14.91 -13.24 -4.37
N SER A 429 -14.17 -12.74 -3.37
CA SER A 429 -14.48 -11.49 -2.67
C SER A 429 -13.83 -10.24 -3.29
N LEU A 430 -13.02 -10.36 -4.34
CA LEU A 430 -12.39 -9.22 -5.00
C LEU A 430 -13.43 -8.43 -5.79
N HIS A 431 -13.22 -7.12 -5.84
CA HIS A 431 -14.08 -6.17 -6.56
C HIS A 431 -13.66 -5.97 -8.03
N SER A 432 -12.87 -6.92 -8.58
CA SER A 432 -12.43 -6.95 -9.97
C SER A 432 -13.24 -7.93 -10.84
N ILE A 433 -14.23 -8.61 -10.25
CA ILE A 433 -15.16 -9.51 -10.92
C ILE A 433 -16.60 -9.08 -10.67
N PHE A 434 -17.45 -9.22 -11.67
CA PHE A 434 -18.80 -8.70 -11.69
C PHE A 434 -19.78 -9.68 -12.34
N PRO A 435 -21.06 -9.67 -11.94
CA PRO A 435 -22.07 -10.49 -12.61
C PRO A 435 -22.27 -10.04 -14.06
N ALA A 436 -22.63 -10.98 -14.93
CA ALA A 436 -22.99 -10.70 -16.31
C ALA A 436 -24.08 -9.61 -16.40
N GLY A 437 -23.84 -8.58 -17.22
CA GLY A 437 -24.71 -7.41 -17.38
C GLY A 437 -24.35 -6.21 -16.49
N PHE A 438 -23.34 -6.33 -15.62
CA PHE A 438 -22.89 -5.22 -14.77
C PHE A 438 -22.50 -3.99 -15.59
N CYS A 439 -21.67 -4.15 -16.63
CA CYS A 439 -21.24 -3.06 -17.49
C CYS A 439 -22.42 -2.37 -18.16
N LYS A 440 -23.33 -3.14 -18.77
CA LYS A 440 -24.55 -2.60 -19.41
C LYS A 440 -25.39 -1.79 -18.43
N ASN A 441 -25.65 -2.33 -17.24
CA ASN A 441 -26.48 -1.69 -16.21
C ASN A 441 -25.86 -0.41 -15.65
N ASN A 442 -24.54 -0.29 -15.71
CA ASN A 442 -23.81 0.85 -15.20
C ASN A 442 -23.30 1.79 -16.30
N SER A 443 -23.65 1.57 -17.57
CA SER A 443 -23.13 2.34 -18.72
C SER A 443 -21.59 2.29 -18.84
N ILE A 444 -20.97 1.14 -18.55
CA ILE A 444 -19.56 0.87 -18.82
C ILE A 444 -19.46 0.13 -20.15
N GLU A 445 -18.47 0.48 -20.97
CA GLU A 445 -18.15 -0.25 -22.18
C GLU A 445 -17.57 -1.63 -21.81
N LEU A 446 -18.25 -2.68 -22.25
CA LEU A 446 -17.83 -4.06 -22.10
C LEU A 446 -16.98 -4.45 -23.32
N THR A 447 -15.80 -4.99 -23.09
CA THR A 447 -15.00 -5.60 -24.15
C THR A 447 -15.57 -6.99 -24.47
N PRO A 448 -16.18 -7.18 -25.65
CA PRO A 448 -16.77 -8.47 -26.00
C PRO A 448 -15.67 -9.49 -26.36
N PRO A 449 -16.00 -10.79 -26.42
CA PRO A 449 -15.05 -11.81 -26.86
C PRO A 449 -14.56 -11.56 -28.29
N LYS A 450 -13.35 -12.02 -28.62
CA LYS A 450 -12.78 -11.90 -29.97
C LYS A 450 -13.76 -12.45 -31.03
N GLY A 451 -14.03 -11.65 -32.06
CA GLY A 451 -14.98 -11.98 -33.14
C GLY A 451 -16.44 -11.57 -32.88
N TYR A 452 -16.73 -10.92 -31.76
CA TYR A 452 -18.02 -10.26 -31.50
C TYR A 452 -17.87 -8.74 -31.63
N ASP A 453 -18.92 -8.09 -32.14
CA ASP A 453 -18.98 -6.63 -32.21
C ASP A 453 -19.61 -6.06 -30.93
N ALA A 454 -19.00 -5.01 -30.38
CA ALA A 454 -19.41 -4.40 -29.11
C ALA A 454 -20.84 -3.83 -29.17
N LYS A 455 -21.29 -3.35 -30.34
CA LYS A 455 -22.63 -2.78 -30.50
C LYS A 455 -23.73 -3.84 -30.55
N THR A 456 -23.40 -5.05 -30.98
CA THR A 456 -24.35 -6.14 -31.20
C THR A 456 -24.26 -7.24 -30.14
N PHE A 457 -23.23 -7.23 -29.30
CA PHE A 457 -23.07 -8.21 -28.23
C PHE A 457 -24.25 -8.20 -27.25
N SER A 458 -24.78 -9.39 -26.98
CA SER A 458 -25.87 -9.62 -26.02
C SER A 458 -25.56 -10.83 -25.16
N TRP A 459 -25.57 -10.63 -23.84
CA TRP A 459 -25.37 -11.70 -22.87
C TRP A 459 -26.33 -12.88 -23.06
N ALA A 460 -27.61 -12.61 -23.36
CA ALA A 460 -28.61 -13.67 -23.56
C ALA A 460 -28.24 -14.58 -24.74
N THR A 461 -27.96 -13.99 -25.90
CA THR A 461 -27.57 -14.72 -27.12
C THR A 461 -26.23 -15.42 -26.93
N TYR A 462 -25.28 -14.79 -26.22
CA TYR A 462 -23.97 -15.38 -25.97
C TYR A 462 -24.06 -16.62 -25.06
N LEU A 463 -24.86 -16.55 -23.99
CA LEU A 463 -25.10 -17.68 -23.09
C LEU A 463 -25.80 -18.85 -23.79
N GLU A 464 -26.80 -18.56 -24.64
CA GLU A 464 -27.49 -19.57 -25.44
C GLU A 464 -26.54 -20.25 -26.43
N LYS A 465 -25.77 -19.46 -27.19
CA LYS A 465 -24.81 -19.97 -28.19
C LYS A 465 -23.70 -20.82 -27.56
N THR A 466 -23.21 -20.42 -26.39
CA THR A 466 -22.15 -21.14 -25.65
C THR A 466 -22.70 -22.26 -24.77
N LYS A 467 -24.03 -22.40 -24.63
CA LYS A 467 -24.69 -23.33 -23.70
C LYS A 467 -24.18 -23.20 -22.26
N ALA A 468 -23.80 -21.99 -21.87
CA ALA A 468 -23.22 -21.68 -20.57
C ALA A 468 -24.25 -20.98 -19.66
N LYS A 469 -23.91 -20.87 -18.38
CA LYS A 469 -24.71 -20.14 -17.39
C LYS A 469 -23.94 -18.94 -16.88
N ALA A 470 -24.63 -17.83 -16.65
CA ALA A 470 -24.04 -16.72 -15.91
C ALA A 470 -23.87 -17.10 -14.42
N ALA A 471 -22.77 -16.70 -13.81
CA ALA A 471 -22.58 -16.83 -12.38
C ALA A 471 -23.68 -16.03 -11.64
N PRO A 472 -24.36 -16.62 -10.64
CA PRO A 472 -25.42 -15.94 -9.90
C PRO A 472 -24.95 -14.67 -9.20
N THR A 473 -25.70 -13.57 -9.33
CA THR A 473 -25.37 -12.26 -8.71
C THR A 473 -25.11 -12.34 -7.20
N ARG A 474 -25.78 -13.25 -6.49
CA ARG A 474 -25.60 -13.47 -5.04
C ARG A 474 -24.19 -13.89 -4.62
N LEU A 475 -23.36 -14.38 -5.56
CA LEU A 475 -22.00 -14.81 -5.29
C LEU A 475 -20.97 -13.66 -5.31
N PHE A 476 -21.36 -12.49 -5.82
CA PHE A 476 -20.47 -11.34 -5.96
C PHE A 476 -20.60 -10.41 -4.76
N ASN A 477 -19.47 -9.89 -4.28
CA ASN A 477 -19.47 -8.87 -3.25
C ASN A 477 -19.76 -7.48 -3.86
N MET A 478 -21.04 -7.13 -3.92
CA MET A 478 -21.52 -5.85 -4.46
C MET A 478 -21.76 -4.79 -3.37
N ASP A 479 -21.07 -4.87 -2.22
CA ASP A 479 -21.13 -3.82 -1.21
C ASP A 479 -20.68 -2.46 -1.78
N CYS A 480 -21.09 -1.35 -1.16
CA CYS A 480 -20.66 -0.02 -1.56
C CYS A 480 -20.46 0.84 -0.31
N PRO A 481 -19.21 1.03 0.17
CA PRO A 481 -18.94 1.88 1.30
C PRO A 481 -19.09 3.34 0.89
N ASN A 482 -19.31 4.21 1.86
CA ASN A 482 -19.23 5.65 1.63
C ASN A 482 -17.76 6.08 1.55
N HIS A 483 -17.13 5.82 0.41
CA HIS A 483 -15.69 5.99 0.20
C HIS A 483 -15.26 7.45 -0.03
N GLY A 484 -16.18 8.38 -0.30
CA GLY A 484 -15.89 9.82 -0.40
C GLY A 484 -15.21 10.31 -1.69
N PHE A 485 -14.74 9.42 -2.58
CA PHE A 485 -14.25 9.79 -3.92
C PHE A 485 -15.28 10.55 -4.76
N LYS A 486 -14.82 11.53 -5.54
CA LYS A 486 -15.63 12.35 -6.43
C LYS A 486 -14.96 12.52 -7.78
N VAL A 487 -15.75 12.57 -8.85
CA VAL A 487 -15.27 12.82 -10.21
C VAL A 487 -14.55 14.18 -10.27
N GLY A 488 -13.43 14.22 -10.99
CA GLY A 488 -12.56 15.39 -11.15
C GLY A 488 -11.58 15.62 -10.00
N ALA A 489 -11.64 14.82 -8.92
CA ALA A 489 -10.70 14.95 -7.82
C ALA A 489 -9.33 14.35 -8.16
N LYS A 490 -8.26 15.01 -7.71
CA LYS A 490 -6.86 14.65 -7.95
C LYS A 490 -6.31 13.71 -6.89
N LEU A 491 -5.46 12.77 -7.31
CA LEU A 491 -4.76 11.82 -6.47
C LEU A 491 -3.44 11.40 -7.12
N GLU A 492 -2.65 10.60 -6.42
CA GLU A 492 -1.46 9.94 -6.94
C GLU A 492 -1.82 8.47 -7.21
N ALA A 493 -1.61 7.96 -8.42
CA ALA A 493 -1.97 6.59 -8.79
C ALA A 493 -0.77 5.83 -9.32
N VAL A 494 -0.65 4.57 -8.95
CA VAL A 494 0.29 3.65 -9.58
C VAL A 494 -0.17 3.38 -11.01
N ASP A 495 0.76 3.44 -11.97
CA ASP A 495 0.50 2.84 -13.27
C ASP A 495 0.64 1.32 -13.11
N LEU A 496 -0.49 0.61 -13.10
CA LEU A 496 -0.48 -0.84 -12.89
C LEU A 496 0.13 -1.64 -14.07
N MET A 497 0.35 -1.01 -15.23
CA MET A 497 1.11 -1.60 -16.35
C MET A 497 2.62 -1.45 -16.15
N GLU A 498 3.07 -0.39 -15.46
CA GLU A 498 4.44 -0.22 -15.00
C GLU A 498 4.48 0.18 -13.50
N PRO A 499 4.28 -0.78 -12.56
CA PRO A 499 3.99 -0.47 -11.15
C PRO A 499 5.11 0.23 -10.36
N ARG A 500 6.28 0.42 -10.98
CA ARG A 500 7.35 1.29 -10.47
C ARG A 500 6.93 2.76 -10.49
N LEU A 501 6.03 3.16 -11.39
CA LEU A 501 5.63 4.55 -11.58
C LEU A 501 4.41 4.88 -10.73
N ILE A 502 4.48 6.04 -10.09
CA ILE A 502 3.33 6.69 -9.46
C ILE A 502 3.18 8.03 -10.16
N CYS A 503 1.97 8.30 -10.64
CA CYS A 503 1.67 9.39 -11.55
C CYS A 503 0.60 10.32 -10.97
N VAL A 504 0.62 11.57 -11.42
CA VAL A 504 -0.49 12.51 -11.19
C VAL A 504 -1.73 12.02 -11.93
N ALA A 505 -2.83 11.87 -11.19
CA ALA A 505 -4.04 11.27 -11.73
C ALA A 505 -5.33 11.94 -11.25
N THR A 506 -6.40 11.67 -11.98
CA THR A 506 -7.75 12.19 -11.76
C THR A 506 -8.76 11.05 -11.68
N VAL A 507 -9.70 11.14 -10.73
CA VAL A 507 -10.89 10.29 -10.73
C VAL A 507 -11.79 10.72 -11.89
N LYS A 508 -11.75 10.00 -13.02
CA LYS A 508 -12.56 10.29 -14.20
C LYS A 508 -14.01 9.84 -14.04
N ARG A 509 -14.22 8.74 -13.32
CA ARG A 509 -15.55 8.15 -13.13
C ARG A 509 -15.64 7.38 -11.82
N VAL A 510 -16.84 7.37 -11.23
CA VAL A 510 -17.19 6.58 -10.04
C VAL A 510 -18.43 5.75 -10.37
N VAL A 511 -18.34 4.43 -10.23
CA VAL A 511 -19.44 3.48 -10.43
C VAL A 511 -19.50 2.58 -9.20
N HIS A 512 -20.39 2.90 -8.26
CA HIS A 512 -20.37 2.28 -6.94
C HIS A 512 -18.95 2.37 -6.36
N ARG A 513 -18.32 1.22 -6.06
CA ARG A 513 -16.94 1.12 -5.58
C ARG A 513 -15.87 1.30 -6.65
N LEU A 514 -16.23 1.14 -7.92
CA LEU A 514 -15.27 1.09 -9.01
C LEU A 514 -14.92 2.51 -9.47
N LEU A 515 -13.63 2.81 -9.54
CA LEU A 515 -13.09 4.10 -9.96
C LEU A 515 -12.41 3.95 -11.32
N ARG A 516 -12.72 4.85 -12.26
CA ARG A 516 -11.91 5.03 -13.48
C ARG A 516 -10.86 6.09 -13.17
N ILE A 517 -9.60 5.70 -13.16
CA ILE A 517 -8.47 6.58 -12.93
C ILE A 517 -7.89 7.01 -14.27
N HIS A 518 -7.75 8.31 -14.46
CA HIS A 518 -7.12 8.92 -15.63
C HIS A 518 -5.76 9.48 -15.25
N PHE A 519 -4.74 9.22 -16.06
CA PHE A 519 -3.41 9.80 -15.87
C PHE A 519 -3.32 11.14 -16.59
N ASP A 520 -3.08 12.21 -15.85
CA ASP A 520 -3.18 13.56 -16.40
C ASP A 520 -2.14 13.76 -17.51
N GLY A 521 -2.60 14.22 -18.68
CA GLY A 521 -1.73 14.45 -19.84
C GLY A 521 -1.57 13.27 -20.79
N TRP A 522 -2.12 12.11 -20.44
CA TRP A 522 -2.12 10.91 -21.26
C TRP A 522 -3.48 10.67 -21.92
N ASP A 523 -3.48 9.85 -22.98
CA ASP A 523 -4.72 9.47 -23.65
C ASP A 523 -5.61 8.58 -22.77
N SER A 524 -6.93 8.59 -23.03
CA SER A 524 -7.88 7.82 -22.23
C SER A 524 -7.76 6.30 -22.38
N GLU A 525 -6.97 5.83 -23.34
CA GLU A 525 -6.63 4.41 -23.49
C GLU A 525 -5.82 3.88 -22.30
N TYR A 526 -5.08 4.75 -21.61
CA TYR A 526 -4.30 4.41 -20.41
C TYR A 526 -5.14 4.46 -19.13
N ASP A 527 -6.41 4.86 -19.20
CA ASP A 527 -7.25 4.95 -18.01
C ASP A 527 -7.48 3.56 -17.39
N GLN A 528 -7.31 3.42 -16.08
CA GLN A 528 -7.39 2.13 -15.38
C GLN A 528 -8.62 2.05 -14.47
N TRP A 529 -9.25 0.88 -14.43
CA TRP A 529 -10.29 0.56 -13.45
C TRP A 529 -9.68 0.01 -12.16
N VAL A 530 -10.01 0.61 -11.02
CA VAL A 530 -9.55 0.18 -9.69
C VAL A 530 -10.68 0.23 -8.66
N ASP A 531 -10.63 -0.62 -7.63
CA ASP A 531 -11.55 -0.50 -6.47
C ASP A 531 -11.20 0.74 -5.63
N CYS A 532 -12.20 1.34 -5.01
CA CYS A 532 -12.04 2.50 -4.12
C CYS A 532 -11.16 2.23 -2.88
N GLU A 533 -10.98 0.98 -2.47
CA GLU A 533 -10.06 0.56 -1.41
C GLU A 533 -8.77 -0.06 -1.97
N SER A 534 -8.47 0.17 -3.25
CA SER A 534 -7.22 -0.27 -3.88
C SER A 534 -6.01 0.28 -3.11
N PRO A 535 -5.01 -0.57 -2.81
CA PRO A 535 -3.79 -0.12 -2.14
C PRO A 535 -2.81 0.64 -3.07
N ASP A 536 -3.18 0.80 -4.35
CA ASP A 536 -2.35 1.37 -5.42
C ASP A 536 -2.80 2.78 -5.85
N ILE A 537 -3.69 3.41 -5.09
CA ILE A 537 -4.02 4.83 -5.17
C ILE A 537 -3.67 5.54 -3.86
N TYR A 538 -3.20 6.78 -3.93
CA TYR A 538 -2.67 7.53 -2.79
C TYR A 538 -3.16 8.99 -2.81
N PRO A 539 -3.29 9.64 -1.64
CA PRO A 539 -3.64 11.05 -1.58
C PRO A 539 -2.51 11.93 -2.11
N VAL A 540 -2.86 13.14 -2.56
CA VAL A 540 -1.89 14.18 -2.95
C VAL A 540 -0.86 14.42 -1.84
N GLY A 541 0.42 14.41 -2.20
CA GLY A 541 1.54 14.60 -1.28
C GLY A 541 2.05 13.30 -0.63
N TRP A 542 1.56 12.12 -1.03
CA TRP A 542 2.06 10.85 -0.49
C TRP A 542 3.49 10.57 -0.97
N CYS A 543 3.80 10.78 -2.25
CA CYS A 543 5.14 10.61 -2.80
C CYS A 543 6.15 11.52 -2.10
N GLU A 544 5.81 12.80 -1.91
CA GLU A 544 6.63 13.75 -1.16
C GLU A 544 6.83 13.33 0.30
N LEU A 545 5.77 12.82 0.96
CA LEU A 545 5.84 12.36 2.35
C LEU A 545 6.77 11.15 2.53
N ILE A 546 6.69 10.19 1.61
CA ILE A 546 7.43 8.94 1.67
C ILE A 546 8.84 9.06 1.09
N GLY A 547 9.08 10.07 0.24
CA GLY A 547 10.31 10.18 -0.55
C GLY A 547 10.29 9.31 -1.82
N TYR A 548 9.10 9.01 -2.35
CA TYR A 548 8.91 8.30 -3.61
C TYR A 548 8.85 9.30 -4.78
N GLN A 549 9.30 8.90 -5.96
CA GLN A 549 9.27 9.77 -7.14
C GLN A 549 7.87 9.81 -7.77
N LEU A 550 7.31 11.02 -7.88
CA LEU A 550 6.05 11.27 -8.59
C LEU A 550 6.33 11.66 -10.06
N GLN A 551 5.62 11.05 -11.00
CA GLN A 551 5.66 11.41 -12.40
C GLN A 551 4.76 12.62 -12.67
N PRO A 552 5.28 13.69 -13.31
CA PRO A 552 4.48 14.85 -13.70
C PRO A 552 3.41 14.48 -14.74
N PRO A 553 2.35 15.29 -14.89
CA PRO A 553 1.50 15.24 -16.07
C PRO A 553 2.33 15.49 -17.32
N VAL A 554 2.10 14.71 -18.38
CA VAL A 554 2.68 15.02 -19.69
C VAL A 554 1.94 16.23 -20.23
N VAL A 555 2.64 17.30 -20.53
CA VAL A 555 2.01 18.44 -21.19
C VAL A 555 2.22 18.19 -22.73
N PRO A 556 1.30 18.56 -23.63
CA PRO A 556 1.43 18.28 -25.09
C PRO A 556 2.38 19.24 -25.82
N GLU A 557 3.29 18.74 -26.68
CA GLU A 557 4.48 19.38 -27.32
C GLU A 557 4.54 20.89 -27.66
N SER A 558 3.45 21.68 -27.63
CA SER A 558 3.47 23.09 -28.04
C SER A 558 4.23 24.06 -27.11
N TRP A 559 4.83 23.58 -26.01
CA TRP A 559 5.71 24.35 -25.09
C TRP A 559 6.97 23.54 -24.69
N ALA A 560 7.26 22.42 -25.36
CA ALA A 560 8.35 21.49 -25.02
C ALA A 560 9.76 21.92 -25.49
N SER A 561 9.95 23.16 -25.94
CA SER A 561 11.26 23.65 -26.39
C SER A 561 12.23 24.02 -25.25
N GLN A 562 11.94 23.69 -23.98
CA GLN A 562 12.80 24.09 -22.85
C GLN A 562 13.08 23.05 -21.74
N CYS A 563 12.77 21.74 -21.90
CA CYS A 563 13.07 20.77 -20.82
C CYS A 563 13.71 19.44 -21.31
N PRO A 564 15.01 19.19 -21.03
CA PRO A 564 15.69 17.93 -21.38
C PRO A 564 15.15 16.69 -20.67
N VAL A 565 14.48 16.84 -19.53
CA VAL A 565 13.98 15.71 -18.70
C VAL A 565 12.76 15.04 -19.33
N CYS A 566 11.90 15.80 -20.03
CA CYS A 566 10.71 15.27 -20.69
C CYS A 566 11.06 14.32 -21.86
N ILE A 567 12.19 14.57 -22.53
CA ILE A 567 12.66 13.75 -23.67
C ILE A 567 13.10 12.35 -23.20
N SER A 568 13.77 12.25 -22.05
CA SER A 568 14.27 10.96 -21.52
C SER A 568 13.16 9.99 -21.11
N VAL A 569 12.09 10.51 -20.50
CA VAL A 569 10.91 9.73 -20.09
C VAL A 569 10.15 9.23 -21.32
N TYR A 570 9.96 10.09 -22.32
CA TYR A 570 9.28 9.75 -23.58
C TYR A 570 10.01 8.64 -24.37
N PHE A 571 11.35 8.73 -24.48
CA PHE A 571 12.15 7.74 -25.21
C PHE A 571 12.27 6.40 -24.47
N SER A 572 12.40 6.39 -23.13
CA SER A 572 12.45 5.13 -22.36
C SER A 572 11.15 4.33 -22.46
N PHE A 573 10.01 5.03 -22.49
CA PHE A 573 8.68 4.43 -22.66
C PHE A 573 8.48 3.84 -24.06
N LEU A 574 8.75 4.61 -25.12
CA LEU A 574 8.61 4.14 -26.51
C LEU A 574 9.51 2.94 -26.84
N PHE A 575 10.71 2.89 -26.26
CA PHE A 575 11.68 1.82 -26.55
C PHE A 575 11.28 0.48 -25.92
N LYS A 576 10.74 0.48 -24.68
CA LYS A 576 10.21 -0.74 -24.03
C LYS A 576 8.88 -1.19 -24.64
N PHE A 577 8.04 -0.25 -25.09
CA PHE A 577 6.76 -0.57 -25.73
C PHE A 577 6.93 -1.27 -27.08
N ARG A 578 7.95 -0.90 -27.87
CA ARG A 578 8.32 -1.64 -29.10
C ARG A 578 8.73 -3.08 -28.82
N GLN A 579 9.37 -3.34 -27.67
CA GLN A 579 9.72 -4.70 -27.26
C GLN A 579 8.50 -5.54 -26.87
N CYS A 580 7.55 -4.94 -26.13
CA CYS A 580 6.32 -5.63 -25.73
C CYS A 580 5.42 -5.99 -26.93
N LEU A 581 5.31 -5.09 -27.92
CA LEU A 581 4.56 -5.35 -29.15
C LEU A 581 5.26 -6.35 -30.09
N GLN A 582 6.60 -6.42 -30.09
CA GLN A 582 7.32 -7.41 -30.90
C GLN A 582 7.24 -8.83 -30.32
N THR A 583 7.11 -8.99 -29.01
CA THR A 583 6.90 -10.31 -28.39
C THR A 583 5.49 -10.87 -28.54
N SER A 584 4.49 -10.03 -28.82
CA SER A 584 3.11 -10.47 -29.08
C SER A 584 2.80 -10.78 -30.56
N PHE A 585 3.75 -10.56 -31.47
CA PHE A 585 3.58 -10.79 -32.92
C PHE A 585 4.53 -11.83 -33.52
N CYS A 586 5.37 -12.49 -32.72
CA CYS A 586 6.18 -13.64 -33.13
C CYS A 586 6.14 -14.71 -32.05
N GLY A 587 5.20 -15.65 -32.19
CA GLY A 587 5.04 -16.84 -31.35
C GLY A 587 3.91 -17.68 -31.88
#